data_AF-A0AAD7E5I4-F1
#
_entry.id   AF-A0AAD7E5I4-F1
#
_cell.length_a   1.000
_cell.length_b   1.000
_cell.length_c   1.000
_cell.angle_alpha   90.00
_cell.angle_beta   90.00
_cell.angle_gamma   90.00
#
_symmetry.space_group_name_H-M   'P 1'
#
loop_
_entity.id
_entity.type
_entity.pdbx_description
1 polymer ?
#
loop_
_entity_poly.entity_id
_entity_poly.type
_entity_poly.pdbx_seq_one_letter_code
_entity_poly.pdbx_strand_id
1 'polypeptide(L)'
;MPAFFLATLLLVQAAQLVLGDVSLALLVPAIAKDDQVNATQKFFQGAVPLVQAEPGTIQWYGVEFTDVASPTFAIFDTFDSEDARNTHLNGKVAGALFANADTLFVAEPVVNKANVLASKVQEGDGSLTEGLAVGLRVNFTAKHWQDKLQDVRDFLTGALTLVEAEPATLFWYAVEFPGTCVFSIVDFFAAEAGREAHLNGKVAAALFAQADTLFTGQPDIAKFDVVSADIKDDSGMSESSGMSESSGMSESSGMSESSGSGMSSGSGMSESSGSGMSSGSDMSEDSGMSESSGSDMSEDSGMGMNDGSGMSEDTGMQGAYQNPTPSSSAGGIDPEQFCQQLCKSLVTSFMGMQNSNCNTD
;
A
#
# COMPACT_ATOMS: atom_id res chain seq x y z
N MET A 1 -27.88 -48.37 34.45
CA MET A 1 -27.43 -48.71 33.07
C MET A 1 -28.67 -48.77 32.19
N PRO A 2 -28.59 -48.44 30.89
CA PRO A 2 -27.47 -47.83 30.14
C PRO A 2 -27.46 -46.30 30.31
N ALA A 3 -26.39 -45.51 30.17
CA ALA A 3 -25.03 -45.66 29.62
C ALA A 3 -24.86 -45.42 28.10
N PHE A 4 -24.01 -44.43 27.78
CA PHE A 4 -23.46 -44.06 26.46
C PHE A 4 -24.41 -43.57 25.35
N PHE A 5 -24.43 -42.25 25.13
CA PHE A 5 -23.95 -41.60 23.90
C PHE A 5 -24.16 -40.08 23.99
N LEU A 6 -23.17 -39.35 24.53
CA LEU A 6 -23.05 -37.89 24.36
C LEU A 6 -21.57 -37.50 24.53
N ALA A 7 -20.75 -38.01 23.61
CA ALA A 7 -19.33 -37.66 23.54
C ALA A 7 -19.16 -36.47 22.60
N THR A 8 -18.37 -35.49 23.06
CA THR A 8 -17.73 -34.47 22.24
C THR A 8 -18.67 -33.62 21.37
N LEU A 9 -19.40 -32.70 22.02
CA LEU A 9 -19.70 -31.42 21.37
C LEU A 9 -18.34 -30.74 21.13
N LEU A 10 -17.76 -30.95 19.95
CA LEU A 10 -16.54 -30.25 19.55
C LEU A 10 -16.83 -28.76 19.61
N LEU A 11 -15.97 -28.00 20.29
CA LEU A 11 -15.87 -26.57 20.08
C LEU A 11 -15.42 -26.35 18.63
N VAL A 12 -16.40 -26.28 17.71
CA VAL A 12 -16.32 -25.27 16.66
C VAL A 12 -16.54 -23.96 17.39
N GLN A 13 -15.48 -23.49 18.03
CA GLN A 13 -15.35 -22.08 18.33
C GLN A 13 -15.37 -21.43 16.96
N ALA A 14 -16.51 -20.85 16.60
CA ALA A 14 -16.55 -19.94 15.49
C ALA A 14 -15.41 -18.95 15.77
N ALA A 15 -14.47 -18.86 14.84
CA ALA A 15 -13.76 -17.62 14.67
C ALA A 15 -14.88 -16.62 14.39
N GLN A 16 -15.30 -15.92 15.45
CA GLN A 16 -16.11 -14.74 15.35
C GLN A 16 -15.23 -13.82 14.53
N LEU A 17 -15.47 -13.79 13.21
CA LEU A 17 -14.62 -13.07 12.30
C LEU A 17 -14.51 -11.66 12.82
N VAL A 18 -13.29 -11.28 13.17
CA VAL A 18 -12.94 -9.90 13.39
C VAL A 18 -13.21 -9.25 12.04
N LEU A 19 -14.33 -8.55 11.96
CA LEU A 19 -14.49 -7.48 11.00
C LEU A 19 -13.40 -6.49 11.39
N GLY A 20 -12.20 -6.65 10.85
CA GLY A 20 -11.20 -5.59 10.93
C GLY A 20 -11.88 -4.37 10.34
N ASP A 21 -11.94 -3.27 11.09
CA ASP A 21 -12.96 -2.21 10.91
C ASP A 21 -12.74 -1.34 9.66
N VAL A 22 -12.04 -1.86 8.65
CA VAL A 22 -11.77 -1.23 7.34
C VAL A 22 -13.06 -0.99 6.56
N SER A 23 -13.51 0.27 6.54
CA SER A 23 -14.72 0.70 5.84
C SER A 23 -14.40 1.47 4.56
N LEU A 24 -13.16 1.95 4.41
CA LEU A 24 -12.71 2.80 3.31
C LEU A 24 -11.36 2.34 2.76
N ALA A 25 -11.11 2.66 1.49
CA ALA A 25 -9.83 2.40 0.83
C ALA A 25 -9.45 3.53 -0.14
N LEU A 26 -8.20 3.51 -0.61
CA LEU A 26 -7.79 4.15 -1.86
C LEU A 26 -7.24 3.09 -2.83
N LEU A 27 -7.40 3.34 -4.12
CA LEU A 27 -6.62 2.71 -5.17
C LEU A 27 -5.95 3.82 -5.99
N VAL A 28 -4.62 3.86 -6.01
CA VAL A 28 -3.84 4.93 -6.64
C VAL A 28 -2.90 4.33 -7.69
N PRO A 29 -3.34 4.21 -8.96
CA PRO A 29 -2.49 3.75 -10.06
C PRO A 29 -1.43 4.80 -10.40
N ALA A 30 -0.21 4.34 -10.65
CA ALA A 30 0.93 5.16 -11.01
C ALA A 30 1.72 4.47 -12.15
N ILE A 31 1.53 4.95 -13.38
CA ILE A 31 2.25 4.44 -14.55
C ILE A 31 3.66 5.04 -14.53
N ALA A 32 4.67 4.22 -14.27
CA ALA A 32 6.07 4.64 -14.32
C ALA A 32 6.46 5.01 -15.76
N LYS A 33 7.43 5.92 -15.90
CA LYS A 33 8.11 6.11 -17.18
C LYS A 33 9.02 4.91 -17.44
N ASP A 34 9.21 4.56 -18.72
CA ASP A 34 9.99 3.39 -19.13
C ASP A 34 11.45 3.40 -18.60
N ASP A 35 12.05 4.58 -18.44
CA ASP A 35 13.39 4.76 -17.87
C ASP A 35 13.42 4.83 -16.33
N GLN A 36 12.25 4.95 -15.69
CA GLN A 36 12.09 5.15 -14.23
C GLN A 36 11.50 3.94 -13.50
N VAL A 37 11.28 2.79 -14.15
CA VAL A 37 10.71 1.58 -13.50
C VAL A 37 11.51 1.17 -12.25
N ASN A 38 12.83 1.03 -12.37
CA ASN A 38 13.72 0.69 -11.24
C ASN A 38 13.76 1.76 -10.14
N ALA A 39 13.52 3.03 -10.49
CA ALA A 39 13.46 4.13 -9.53
C ALA A 39 12.11 4.11 -8.79
N THR A 40 11.03 3.80 -9.50
CA THR A 40 9.68 3.65 -8.98
C THR A 40 9.59 2.48 -8.00
N GLN A 41 10.09 1.30 -8.37
CA GLN A 41 10.11 0.14 -7.47
C GLN A 41 10.83 0.46 -6.14
N LYS A 42 11.99 1.15 -6.20
CA LYS A 42 12.72 1.61 -5.01
C LYS A 42 11.99 2.70 -4.22
N PHE A 43 11.26 3.58 -4.90
CA PHE A 43 10.42 4.59 -4.25
C PHE A 43 9.30 3.95 -3.43
N PHE A 44 8.62 2.94 -3.99
CA PHE A 44 7.58 2.17 -3.30
C PHE A 44 8.16 1.38 -2.11
N GLN A 45 9.29 0.70 -2.28
CA GLN A 45 10.03 0.05 -1.18
C GLN A 45 10.44 1.04 -0.07
N GLY A 46 10.87 2.25 -0.45
CA GLY A 46 11.26 3.32 0.47
C GLY A 46 10.09 4.02 1.17
N ALA A 47 8.84 3.74 0.79
CA ALA A 47 7.66 4.38 1.39
C ALA A 47 7.25 3.75 2.73
N VAL A 48 7.60 2.48 3.00
CA VAL A 48 7.16 1.74 4.20
C VAL A 48 7.41 2.49 5.52
N PRO A 49 8.58 3.10 5.79
CA PRO A 49 8.81 3.85 7.04
C PRO A 49 7.97 5.13 7.17
N LEU A 50 7.40 5.65 6.08
CA LEU A 50 6.46 6.78 6.13
C LEU A 50 5.07 6.31 6.56
N VAL A 51 4.62 5.17 6.05
CA VAL A 51 3.29 4.59 6.35
C VAL A 51 3.24 3.95 7.75
N GLN A 52 4.36 3.41 8.23
CA GLN A 52 4.52 2.98 9.62
C GLN A 52 4.34 4.13 10.63
N ALA A 53 4.60 5.38 10.20
CA ALA A 53 4.35 6.58 11.00
C ALA A 53 2.90 7.12 10.87
N GLU A 54 2.02 6.43 10.14
CA GLU A 54 0.62 6.80 9.91
C GLU A 54 -0.29 5.76 10.59
N PRO A 55 -0.72 6.00 11.86
CA PRO A 55 -1.43 4.99 12.65
C PRO A 55 -2.85 4.68 12.14
N GLY A 56 -3.45 5.59 11.36
CA GLY A 56 -4.78 5.38 10.76
C GLY A 56 -4.77 4.57 9.45
N THR A 57 -3.59 4.35 8.84
CA THR A 57 -3.46 3.54 7.62
C THR A 57 -3.32 2.08 8.05
N ILE A 58 -4.39 1.29 7.98
CA ILE A 58 -4.46 -0.02 8.66
C ILE A 58 -3.75 -1.11 7.83
N GLN A 59 -4.00 -1.15 6.53
CA GLN A 59 -3.14 -1.85 5.57
C GLN A 59 -2.71 -0.89 4.46
N TRP A 60 -1.51 -1.10 3.93
CA TRP A 60 -0.97 -0.40 2.77
C TRP A 60 -0.12 -1.35 1.95
N TYR A 61 -0.32 -1.33 0.64
CA TYR A 61 0.33 -2.20 -0.32
C TYR A 61 0.84 -1.39 -1.50
N GLY A 62 2.12 -1.50 -1.78
CA GLY A 62 2.73 -1.08 -3.03
C GLY A 62 2.89 -2.29 -3.96
N VAL A 63 2.32 -2.23 -5.15
CA VAL A 63 2.27 -3.36 -6.11
C VAL A 63 2.72 -2.95 -7.51
N GLU A 64 3.16 -3.91 -8.30
CA GLU A 64 3.55 -3.77 -9.71
C GLU A 64 2.72 -4.74 -10.58
N PHE A 65 1.94 -4.22 -11.52
CA PHE A 65 1.13 -5.05 -12.43
C PHE A 65 2.02 -5.76 -13.47
N THR A 66 1.83 -7.07 -13.61
CA THR A 66 2.74 -7.93 -14.39
C THR A 66 2.17 -8.40 -15.74
N ASP A 67 0.88 -8.19 -16.00
CA ASP A 67 0.19 -8.56 -17.24
C ASP A 67 -0.34 -7.36 -18.05
N VAL A 68 0.22 -6.17 -17.82
CA VAL A 68 -0.11 -4.91 -18.51
C VAL A 68 1.00 -4.44 -19.45
N ALA A 69 0.66 -3.65 -20.48
CA ALA A 69 1.64 -3.24 -21.51
C ALA A 69 2.52 -2.03 -21.14
N SER A 70 2.24 -1.35 -20.03
CA SER A 70 3.01 -0.21 -19.51
C SER A 70 3.35 -0.48 -18.06
N PRO A 71 4.56 -0.13 -17.57
CA PRO A 71 5.01 -0.46 -16.22
C PRO A 71 4.16 0.27 -15.17
N THR A 72 3.11 -0.40 -14.69
CA THR A 72 2.07 0.21 -13.87
C THR A 72 2.23 -0.26 -12.45
N PHE A 73 2.56 0.65 -11.56
CA PHE A 73 2.52 0.44 -10.13
C PHE A 73 1.15 0.87 -9.60
N ALA A 74 0.78 0.42 -8.41
CA ALA A 74 -0.35 0.99 -7.68
C ALA A 74 -0.12 0.94 -6.17
N ILE A 75 -0.72 1.91 -5.48
CA ILE A 75 -0.96 1.83 -4.04
C ILE A 75 -2.40 1.34 -3.83
N PHE A 76 -2.58 0.37 -2.94
CA PHE A 76 -3.87 0.06 -2.34
C PHE A 76 -3.72 0.16 -0.82
N ASP A 77 -4.65 0.82 -0.15
CA ASP A 77 -4.62 1.04 1.30
C ASP A 77 -6.02 1.09 1.91
N THR A 78 -6.09 0.91 3.23
CA THR A 78 -7.36 0.74 3.95
C THR A 78 -7.41 1.54 5.27
N PHE A 79 -8.62 1.98 5.61
CA PHE A 79 -8.89 2.86 6.76
C PHE A 79 -10.22 2.50 7.41
N ASP A 80 -10.33 2.75 8.71
CA ASP A 80 -11.58 2.66 9.47
C ASP A 80 -12.53 3.83 9.21
N SER A 81 -11.97 5.00 8.89
CA SER A 81 -12.64 6.29 8.98
C SER A 81 -12.16 7.29 7.92
N GLU A 82 -13.05 8.23 7.58
CA GLU A 82 -12.74 9.29 6.62
C GLU A 82 -11.67 10.25 7.17
N ASP A 83 -11.57 10.40 8.49
CA ASP A 83 -10.54 11.19 9.16
C ASP A 83 -9.16 10.52 9.06
N ALA A 84 -9.07 9.20 9.25
CA ALA A 84 -7.84 8.45 9.00
C ALA A 84 -7.41 8.54 7.52
N ARG A 85 -8.35 8.30 6.58
CA ARG A 85 -8.10 8.40 5.14
C ARG A 85 -7.64 9.79 4.70
N ASN A 86 -8.27 10.85 5.23
CA ASN A 86 -7.85 12.21 4.93
C ASN A 86 -6.51 12.58 5.62
N THR A 87 -6.21 12.02 6.79
CA THR A 87 -4.90 12.20 7.44
C THR A 87 -3.79 11.60 6.58
N HIS A 88 -3.98 10.39 6.05
CA HIS A 88 -3.05 9.75 5.11
C HIS A 88 -2.87 10.56 3.81
N LEU A 89 -3.96 11.05 3.21
CA LEU A 89 -3.91 11.88 2.00
C LEU A 89 -3.18 13.22 2.18
N ASN A 90 -3.11 13.74 3.40
CA ASN A 90 -2.31 14.91 3.77
C ASN A 90 -0.98 14.51 4.47
N GLY A 91 -0.67 13.22 4.48
CA GLY A 91 0.45 12.60 5.17
C GLY A 91 1.78 12.68 4.41
N LYS A 92 2.82 12.06 4.98
CA LYS A 92 4.16 12.13 4.41
C LYS A 92 4.29 11.26 3.18
N VAL A 93 3.62 10.12 3.13
CA VAL A 93 3.67 9.22 1.96
C VAL A 93 2.98 9.84 0.74
N ALA A 94 1.80 10.43 0.91
CA ALA A 94 1.10 11.17 -0.14
C ALA A 94 1.92 12.38 -0.62
N GLY A 95 2.45 13.19 0.32
CA GLY A 95 3.34 14.30 -0.01
C GLY A 95 4.58 13.86 -0.79
N ALA A 96 5.18 12.72 -0.45
CA ALA A 96 6.31 12.16 -1.19
C ALA A 96 5.91 11.67 -2.59
N LEU A 97 4.74 11.04 -2.74
CA LEU A 97 4.23 10.56 -4.03
C LEU A 97 4.08 11.70 -5.03
N PHE A 98 3.36 12.76 -4.66
CA PHE A 98 3.14 13.91 -5.54
C PHE A 98 4.41 14.74 -5.78
N ALA A 99 5.29 14.88 -4.79
CA ALA A 99 6.58 15.57 -4.97
C ALA A 99 7.53 14.87 -5.96
N ASN A 100 7.37 13.55 -6.17
CA ASN A 100 8.16 12.78 -7.14
C ASN A 100 7.42 12.50 -8.46
N ALA A 101 6.17 12.94 -8.61
CA ALA A 101 5.30 12.51 -9.70
C ALA A 101 5.86 12.88 -11.09
N ASP A 102 6.24 14.15 -11.28
CA ASP A 102 6.87 14.64 -12.51
C ASP A 102 8.20 13.93 -12.86
N THR A 103 8.86 13.31 -11.88
CA THR A 103 10.09 12.53 -12.11
C THR A 103 9.75 11.11 -12.54
N LEU A 104 8.96 10.40 -11.75
CA LEU A 104 8.77 8.94 -11.86
C LEU A 104 7.69 8.52 -12.86
N PHE A 105 6.61 9.28 -13.01
CA PHE A 105 5.39 8.82 -13.67
C PHE A 105 5.11 9.50 -15.01
N VAL A 106 4.40 8.79 -15.90
CA VAL A 106 3.96 9.32 -17.21
C VAL A 106 2.92 10.43 -17.05
N ALA A 107 2.12 10.37 -15.99
CA ALA A 107 1.16 11.38 -15.57
C ALA A 107 1.06 11.38 -14.04
N GLU A 108 0.54 12.47 -13.47
CA GLU A 108 0.28 12.57 -12.03
C GLU A 108 -0.66 11.43 -11.55
N PRO A 109 -0.36 10.73 -10.43
CA PRO A 109 -1.18 9.63 -9.95
C PRO A 109 -2.60 10.07 -9.59
N VAL A 110 -3.59 9.29 -10.02
CA VAL A 110 -5.01 9.56 -9.74
C VAL A 110 -5.45 8.79 -8.51
N VAL A 111 -5.86 9.52 -7.47
CA VAL A 111 -6.37 8.95 -6.21
C VAL A 111 -7.85 8.57 -6.39
N ASN A 112 -8.15 7.27 -6.40
CA ASN A 112 -9.52 6.77 -6.45
C ASN A 112 -9.97 6.40 -5.02
N LYS A 113 -10.84 7.22 -4.41
CA LYS A 113 -11.48 6.90 -3.13
C LYS A 113 -12.49 5.77 -3.32
N ALA A 114 -12.43 4.75 -2.46
CA ALA A 114 -13.34 3.61 -2.48
C ALA A 114 -13.97 3.36 -1.09
N ASN A 115 -15.10 2.67 -1.09
CA ASN A 115 -15.73 2.09 0.11
C ASN A 115 -15.46 0.58 0.13
N VAL A 116 -15.11 0.02 1.28
CA VAL A 116 -14.99 -1.43 1.46
C VAL A 116 -16.37 -2.00 1.80
N LEU A 117 -16.86 -2.94 0.99
CA LEU A 117 -18.17 -3.57 1.17
C LEU A 117 -18.10 -4.86 2.00
N ALA A 118 -16.97 -5.56 1.90
CA ALA A 118 -16.59 -6.71 2.69
C ALA A 118 -15.09 -6.95 2.54
N SER A 119 -14.47 -7.50 3.58
CA SER A 119 -13.05 -7.83 3.57
C SER A 119 -12.78 -9.08 4.39
N LYS A 120 -11.78 -9.85 3.93
CA LYS A 120 -11.09 -10.87 4.71
C LYS A 120 -9.66 -10.37 4.89
N VAL A 121 -9.25 -10.14 6.13
CA VAL A 121 -7.91 -9.69 6.50
C VAL A 121 -7.32 -10.74 7.42
N GLN A 122 -6.16 -11.29 7.09
CA GLN A 122 -5.38 -12.08 8.03
C GLN A 122 -4.62 -11.12 8.95
N GLU A 123 -4.63 -11.37 10.26
CA GLU A 123 -3.78 -10.64 11.21
C GLU A 123 -2.30 -10.75 10.79
N GLY A 124 -1.56 -9.67 10.99
CA GLY A 124 -0.14 -9.58 10.67
C GLY A 124 0.73 -9.79 11.91
N ASP A 125 1.95 -9.27 11.81
CA ASP A 125 2.86 -9.04 12.95
C ASP A 125 3.53 -7.66 12.87
N GLY A 126 3.01 -6.78 12.00
CA GLY A 126 3.57 -5.46 11.70
C GLY A 126 4.62 -5.41 10.57
N SER A 127 4.99 -6.52 9.90
CA SER A 127 6.02 -6.46 8.83
C SER A 127 5.99 -7.63 7.83
N LEU A 128 5.14 -7.56 6.79
CA LEU A 128 4.91 -8.69 5.86
C LEU A 128 4.98 -8.37 4.36
N THR A 129 6.16 -8.03 3.84
CA THR A 129 6.53 -8.53 2.49
C THR A 129 6.97 -9.99 2.55
N GLU A 130 7.45 -10.46 3.70
CA GLU A 130 7.72 -11.89 3.90
C GLU A 130 6.39 -12.64 4.05
N GLY A 131 6.11 -13.56 3.12
CA GLY A 131 4.82 -14.28 3.07
C GLY A 131 3.71 -13.60 2.27
N LEU A 132 3.97 -12.48 1.61
CA LEU A 132 3.00 -11.83 0.69
C LEU A 132 3.70 -11.41 -0.61
N ALA A 133 3.44 -12.12 -1.71
CA ALA A 133 4.24 -12.01 -2.94
C ALA A 133 3.44 -11.56 -4.16
N VAL A 134 2.16 -11.92 -4.27
CA VAL A 134 1.36 -11.73 -5.48
C VAL A 134 -0.10 -11.41 -5.16
N GLY A 135 -0.83 -10.85 -6.12
CA GLY A 135 -2.26 -10.61 -5.98
C GLY A 135 -2.99 -10.38 -7.31
N LEU A 136 -4.29 -10.08 -7.23
CA LEU A 136 -5.14 -9.71 -8.36
C LEU A 136 -5.88 -8.40 -8.08
N ARG A 137 -6.12 -7.65 -9.15
CA ARG A 137 -7.13 -6.59 -9.21
C ARG A 137 -8.18 -7.01 -10.23
N VAL A 138 -9.39 -7.31 -9.77
CA VAL A 138 -10.51 -7.72 -10.63
C VAL A 138 -11.54 -6.60 -10.69
N ASN A 139 -11.52 -5.83 -11.78
CA ASN A 139 -12.36 -4.63 -11.94
C ASN A 139 -13.57 -4.93 -12.82
N PHE A 140 -14.74 -4.42 -12.46
CA PHE A 140 -15.96 -4.62 -13.25
C PHE A 140 -16.91 -3.43 -13.12
N THR A 141 -17.57 -3.10 -14.22
CA THR A 141 -18.59 -2.05 -14.26
C THR A 141 -19.97 -2.70 -14.16
N ALA A 142 -20.69 -2.40 -13.08
CA ALA A 142 -22.05 -2.82 -12.87
C ALA A 142 -23.00 -2.18 -13.89
N LYS A 143 -24.04 -2.92 -14.24
CA LYS A 143 -25.25 -2.37 -14.85
C LYS A 143 -25.91 -1.45 -13.82
N HIS A 144 -26.45 -0.31 -14.25
CA HIS A 144 -26.99 0.71 -13.35
C HIS A 144 -28.52 0.79 -13.35
N TRP A 145 -29.18 0.11 -14.29
CA TRP A 145 -30.64 -0.01 -14.33
C TRP A 145 -31.16 -1.09 -13.36
N GLN A 146 -32.45 -1.01 -12.99
CA GLN A 146 -33.17 -2.07 -12.24
C GLN A 146 -32.45 -2.55 -10.97
N ASP A 147 -32.01 -1.59 -10.14
CA ASP A 147 -31.39 -1.82 -8.82
C ASP A 147 -30.10 -2.67 -8.84
N LYS A 148 -29.50 -2.89 -10.02
CA LYS A 148 -28.33 -3.76 -10.23
C LYS A 148 -27.08 -3.35 -9.44
N LEU A 149 -26.93 -2.06 -9.09
CA LEU A 149 -25.89 -1.62 -8.16
C LEU A 149 -26.05 -2.25 -6.77
N GLN A 150 -27.28 -2.41 -6.29
CA GLN A 150 -27.53 -3.07 -5.00
C GLN A 150 -27.33 -4.59 -5.11
N ASP A 151 -27.77 -5.22 -6.20
CA ASP A 151 -27.50 -6.64 -6.45
C ASP A 151 -25.99 -6.94 -6.43
N VAL A 152 -25.16 -6.04 -6.96
CA VAL A 152 -23.69 -6.18 -6.93
C VAL A 152 -23.13 -6.02 -5.52
N ARG A 153 -23.62 -5.05 -4.72
CA ARG A 153 -23.22 -4.93 -3.31
C ARG A 153 -23.58 -6.18 -2.52
N ASP A 154 -24.83 -6.63 -2.62
CA ASP A 154 -25.34 -7.81 -1.92
C ASP A 154 -24.58 -9.08 -2.34
N PHE A 155 -24.25 -9.22 -3.63
CA PHE A 155 -23.41 -10.30 -4.14
C PHE A 155 -21.99 -10.26 -3.54
N LEU A 156 -21.34 -9.09 -3.51
CA LEU A 156 -19.98 -8.95 -3.01
C LEU A 156 -19.88 -9.15 -1.49
N THR A 157 -20.82 -8.60 -0.72
CA THR A 157 -20.91 -8.87 0.73
C THR A 157 -21.21 -10.35 0.99
N GLY A 158 -22.07 -10.99 0.18
CA GLY A 158 -22.34 -12.43 0.26
C GLY A 158 -21.18 -13.34 -0.16
N ALA A 159 -20.22 -12.82 -0.96
CA ALA A 159 -19.04 -13.57 -1.39
C ALA A 159 -18.01 -13.78 -0.26
N LEU A 160 -18.11 -13.04 0.85
CA LEU A 160 -17.21 -13.15 1.99
C LEU A 160 -17.10 -14.60 2.52
N THR A 161 -18.24 -15.28 2.71
CA THR A 161 -18.28 -16.69 3.14
C THR A 161 -17.63 -17.68 2.15
N LEU A 162 -17.49 -17.29 0.87
CA LEU A 162 -16.76 -18.10 -0.11
C LEU A 162 -15.24 -17.92 0.04
N VAL A 163 -14.75 -16.69 0.20
CA VAL A 163 -13.30 -16.42 0.33
C VAL A 163 -12.74 -16.81 1.71
N GLU A 164 -13.57 -16.79 2.75
CA GLU A 164 -13.23 -17.38 4.07
C GLU A 164 -12.85 -18.87 3.94
N ALA A 165 -13.52 -19.61 3.05
CA ALA A 165 -13.24 -21.02 2.78
C ALA A 165 -12.02 -21.25 1.85
N GLU A 166 -11.34 -20.20 1.41
CA GLU A 166 -10.15 -20.26 0.56
C GLU A 166 -8.90 -19.93 1.40
N PRO A 167 -8.19 -20.95 1.96
CA PRO A 167 -7.13 -20.72 2.95
C PRO A 167 -5.85 -20.10 2.39
N ALA A 168 -5.70 -20.05 1.06
CA ALA A 168 -4.55 -19.41 0.40
C ALA A 168 -4.75 -17.91 0.14
N THR A 169 -6.01 -17.43 0.16
CA THR A 169 -6.36 -16.01 0.02
C THR A 169 -6.18 -15.34 1.37
N LEU A 170 -5.06 -14.63 1.56
CA LEU A 170 -4.67 -14.08 2.87
C LEU A 170 -5.40 -12.76 3.14
N PHE A 171 -5.46 -11.91 2.13
CA PHE A 171 -6.18 -10.64 2.15
C PHE A 171 -7.10 -10.59 0.94
N TRP A 172 -8.32 -10.09 1.13
CA TRP A 172 -9.32 -9.92 0.08
C TRP A 172 -10.23 -8.76 0.45
N TYR A 173 -10.50 -7.89 -0.52
CA TYR A 173 -11.31 -6.69 -0.36
C TYR A 173 -12.26 -6.57 -1.54
N ALA A 174 -13.56 -6.52 -1.27
CA ALA A 174 -14.54 -6.05 -2.25
C ALA A 174 -14.77 -4.56 -2.03
N VAL A 175 -14.54 -3.75 -3.07
CA VAL A 175 -14.63 -2.29 -3.00
C VAL A 175 -15.56 -1.71 -4.07
N GLU A 176 -16.27 -0.64 -3.69
CA GLU A 176 -17.08 0.21 -4.58
C GLU A 176 -16.39 1.57 -4.73
N PHE A 177 -16.37 2.13 -5.95
CA PHE A 177 -15.89 3.50 -6.19
C PHE A 177 -17.10 4.47 -6.21
N PRO A 178 -17.35 5.27 -5.15
CA PRO A 178 -18.60 6.01 -5.01
C PRO A 178 -18.81 7.05 -6.11
N GLY A 179 -20.05 7.19 -6.58
CA GLY A 179 -20.42 8.06 -7.69
C GLY A 179 -20.17 7.46 -9.08
N THR A 180 -19.50 6.31 -9.14
CA THR A 180 -19.27 5.52 -10.36
C THR A 180 -20.13 4.25 -10.33
N CYS A 181 -20.17 3.51 -11.44
CA CYS A 181 -20.74 2.16 -11.47
C CYS A 181 -19.67 1.06 -11.34
N VAL A 182 -18.47 1.40 -10.86
CA VAL A 182 -17.31 0.51 -10.85
C VAL A 182 -17.08 -0.08 -9.47
N PHE A 183 -16.78 -1.37 -9.48
CA PHE A 183 -16.43 -2.16 -8.31
C PHE A 183 -15.15 -2.93 -8.64
N SER A 184 -14.33 -3.19 -7.63
CA SER A 184 -13.17 -4.05 -7.77
C SER A 184 -13.13 -5.07 -6.64
N ILE A 185 -12.57 -6.23 -6.93
CA ILE A 185 -11.94 -7.08 -5.92
C ILE A 185 -10.44 -6.80 -5.96
N VAL A 186 -9.81 -6.72 -4.79
CA VAL A 186 -8.35 -6.70 -4.64
C VAL A 186 -7.99 -7.80 -3.65
N ASP A 187 -7.08 -8.69 -4.02
CA ASP A 187 -6.69 -9.84 -3.20
C ASP A 187 -5.18 -10.12 -3.25
N PHE A 188 -4.69 -10.79 -2.21
CA PHE A 188 -3.27 -11.01 -2.00
C PHE A 188 -2.98 -12.42 -1.45
N PHE A 189 -1.86 -13.00 -1.92
CA PHE A 189 -1.45 -14.37 -1.67
C PHE A 189 0.06 -14.47 -1.39
N ALA A 190 0.45 -15.51 -0.65
CA ALA A 190 1.86 -15.81 -0.39
C ALA A 190 2.65 -16.23 -1.64
N ALA A 191 2.00 -16.79 -2.66
CA ALA A 191 2.64 -17.31 -3.87
C ALA A 191 1.63 -17.53 -5.00
N GLU A 192 2.13 -17.74 -6.23
CA GLU A 192 1.30 -17.98 -7.43
C GLU A 192 0.32 -19.13 -7.26
N ALA A 193 0.70 -20.21 -6.56
CA ALA A 193 -0.20 -21.34 -6.30
C ALA A 193 -1.47 -20.93 -5.51
N GLY A 194 -1.40 -19.90 -4.67
CA GLY A 194 -2.57 -19.33 -3.99
C GLY A 194 -3.44 -18.51 -4.95
N ARG A 195 -2.81 -17.68 -5.79
CA ARG A 195 -3.47 -16.89 -6.84
C ARG A 195 -4.20 -17.77 -7.85
N GLU A 196 -3.56 -18.85 -8.30
CA GLU A 196 -4.17 -19.86 -9.17
C GLU A 196 -5.31 -20.62 -8.48
N ALA A 197 -5.18 -20.96 -7.18
CA ALA A 197 -6.25 -21.61 -6.44
C ALA A 197 -7.50 -20.71 -6.30
N HIS A 198 -7.32 -19.40 -6.12
CA HIS A 198 -8.42 -18.43 -6.08
C HIS A 198 -9.09 -18.23 -7.44
N LEU A 199 -8.31 -18.10 -8.53
CA LEU A 199 -8.83 -17.98 -9.90
C LEU A 199 -9.64 -19.20 -10.35
N ASN A 200 -9.30 -20.40 -9.85
CA ASN A 200 -10.06 -21.64 -10.04
C ASN A 200 -11.06 -21.91 -8.89
N GLY A 201 -11.22 -20.94 -7.97
CA GLY A 201 -11.97 -21.04 -6.73
C GLY A 201 -13.46 -20.75 -6.88
N LYS A 202 -14.15 -20.72 -5.73
CA LYS A 202 -15.61 -20.51 -5.72
C LYS A 202 -15.98 -19.06 -5.92
N VAL A 203 -15.15 -18.14 -5.44
CA VAL A 203 -15.36 -16.68 -5.61
C VAL A 203 -15.31 -16.33 -7.09
N ALA A 204 -14.25 -16.72 -7.80
CA ALA A 204 -14.10 -16.48 -9.24
C ALA A 204 -15.25 -17.12 -10.05
N ALA A 205 -15.58 -18.39 -9.79
CA ALA A 205 -16.69 -19.06 -10.46
C ALA A 205 -18.04 -18.36 -10.24
N ALA A 206 -18.30 -17.85 -9.02
CA ALA A 206 -19.51 -17.10 -8.72
C ALA A 206 -19.54 -15.73 -9.41
N LEU A 207 -18.41 -15.02 -9.46
CA LEU A 207 -18.28 -13.71 -10.12
C LEU A 207 -18.55 -13.81 -11.62
N PHE A 208 -17.91 -14.74 -12.32
CA PHE A 208 -18.10 -14.92 -13.76
C PHE A 208 -19.52 -15.42 -14.11
N ALA A 209 -20.16 -16.20 -13.24
CA ALA A 209 -21.56 -16.58 -13.41
C ALA A 209 -22.53 -15.37 -13.36
N GLN A 210 -22.13 -14.25 -12.75
CA GLN A 210 -22.92 -13.01 -12.72
C GLN A 210 -22.66 -12.08 -13.91
N ALA A 211 -21.65 -12.31 -14.76
CA ALA A 211 -21.19 -11.33 -15.75
C ALA A 211 -22.32 -10.81 -16.67
N ASP A 212 -23.03 -11.71 -17.33
CA ASP A 212 -24.14 -11.35 -18.23
C ASP A 212 -25.37 -10.78 -17.48
N THR A 213 -25.49 -11.00 -16.17
CA THR A 213 -26.62 -10.56 -15.35
C THR A 213 -26.39 -9.18 -14.73
N LEU A 214 -25.21 -8.97 -14.13
CA LEU A 214 -24.90 -7.80 -13.28
C LEU A 214 -23.94 -6.80 -13.92
N PHE A 215 -23.08 -7.20 -14.87
CA PHE A 215 -22.01 -6.34 -15.38
C PHE A 215 -22.25 -5.91 -16.83
N THR A 216 -21.69 -4.77 -17.24
CA THR A 216 -21.77 -4.26 -18.62
C THR A 216 -20.78 -4.95 -19.58
N GLY A 217 -19.86 -5.75 -19.04
CA GLY A 217 -18.91 -6.60 -19.75
C GLY A 217 -18.36 -7.69 -18.82
N GLN A 218 -17.38 -8.46 -19.29
CA GLN A 218 -16.67 -9.42 -18.44
C GLN A 218 -15.80 -8.68 -17.41
N PRO A 219 -15.60 -9.24 -16.19
CA PRO A 219 -14.62 -8.73 -15.24
C PRO A 219 -13.20 -8.68 -15.84
N ASP A 220 -12.51 -7.56 -15.67
CA ASP A 220 -11.12 -7.33 -16.07
C ASP A 220 -10.18 -7.76 -14.93
N ILE A 221 -9.42 -8.82 -15.16
CA ILE A 221 -8.44 -9.35 -14.20
C ILE A 221 -7.05 -8.86 -14.59
N ALA A 222 -6.37 -8.19 -13.67
CA ALA A 222 -4.95 -7.86 -13.77
C ALA A 222 -4.17 -8.50 -12.62
N LYS A 223 -3.07 -9.18 -12.93
CA LYS A 223 -2.11 -9.75 -11.97
C LYS A 223 -1.10 -8.69 -11.54
N PHE A 224 -0.74 -8.70 -10.26
CA PHE A 224 0.37 -7.90 -9.75
C PHE A 224 1.28 -8.71 -8.81
N ASP A 225 2.52 -8.23 -8.70
CA ASP A 225 3.47 -8.70 -7.70
C ASP A 225 3.56 -7.62 -6.59
N VAL A 226 3.77 -8.05 -5.35
CA VAL A 226 3.84 -7.16 -4.17
C VAL A 226 5.26 -6.64 -4.03
N VAL A 227 5.42 -5.31 -4.12
CA VAL A 227 6.72 -4.62 -4.06
C VAL A 227 7.07 -4.25 -2.62
N SER A 228 6.06 -3.91 -1.82
CA SER A 228 6.19 -3.41 -0.45
C SER A 228 4.83 -3.46 0.26
N ALA A 229 4.80 -3.71 1.57
CA ALA A 229 3.57 -3.68 2.36
C ALA A 229 3.82 -3.20 3.79
N ASP A 230 2.81 -2.58 4.39
CA ASP A 230 2.70 -2.29 5.82
C ASP A 230 1.31 -2.74 6.27
N ILE A 231 1.25 -3.67 7.23
CA ILE A 231 0.01 -4.34 7.65
C ILE A 231 -0.03 -4.27 9.17
N LYS A 232 -0.93 -3.46 9.69
CA LYS A 232 -1.12 -3.25 11.14
C LYS A 232 -2.21 -4.17 11.65
N ASP A 233 -2.02 -4.67 12.87
CA ASP A 233 -3.03 -5.46 13.57
C ASP A 233 -4.15 -4.55 14.09
N ASP A 234 -5.39 -5.04 13.95
CA ASP A 234 -6.63 -4.36 14.37
C ASP A 234 -6.67 -4.03 15.88
N SER A 235 -5.81 -4.68 16.67
CA SER A 235 -5.67 -4.49 18.12
C SER A 235 -5.08 -3.13 18.56
N GLY A 236 -4.63 -2.27 17.64
CA GLY A 236 -3.91 -1.03 17.95
C GLY A 236 -4.72 0.11 18.59
N MET A 237 -6.06 0.06 18.61
CA MET A 237 -6.91 1.18 19.02
C MET A 237 -7.34 1.21 20.51
N SER A 238 -6.62 0.55 21.42
CA SER A 238 -6.96 0.58 22.86
C SER A 238 -5.82 0.87 23.85
N GLU A 239 -4.84 1.69 23.49
CA GLU A 239 -4.01 2.41 24.48
C GLU A 239 -4.33 3.91 24.39
N SER A 240 -5.32 4.35 25.17
CA SER A 240 -5.61 5.77 25.30
C SER A 240 -4.42 6.49 25.94
N SER A 241 -3.98 7.57 25.29
CA SER A 241 -3.27 8.71 25.88
C SER A 241 -2.52 8.41 27.19
N GLY A 242 -1.24 8.03 27.09
CA GLY A 242 -0.35 7.87 28.24
C GLY A 242 -0.31 9.13 29.11
N MET A 243 -1.17 9.17 30.12
CA MET A 243 -1.45 10.34 30.95
C MET A 243 -0.30 10.52 31.93
N SER A 244 0.75 11.16 31.44
CA SER A 244 1.99 11.42 32.17
C SER A 244 1.78 12.55 33.18
N GLU A 245 0.99 12.30 34.22
CA GLU A 245 0.90 13.20 35.37
C GLU A 245 2.19 13.11 36.21
N SER A 246 3.16 13.95 35.87
CA SER A 246 4.30 14.21 36.73
C SER A 246 4.68 15.69 36.75
N SER A 247 4.08 16.47 37.67
CA SER A 247 4.83 17.34 38.59
C SER A 247 3.93 18.28 39.43
N GLY A 248 3.84 17.97 40.74
CA GLY A 248 4.30 18.89 41.79
C GLY A 248 3.58 20.22 42.10
N MET A 249 3.13 20.30 43.36
CA MET A 249 3.13 21.49 44.25
C MET A 249 1.95 22.49 44.27
N SER A 250 1.06 22.22 45.24
CA SER A 250 0.88 23.03 46.47
C SER A 250 -0.18 24.16 46.55
N GLU A 251 -0.67 24.30 47.80
CA GLU A 251 -1.54 25.34 48.40
C GLU A 251 -3.06 25.27 48.14
N SER A 252 -3.95 25.52 49.12
CA SER A 252 -3.82 25.53 50.60
C SER A 252 -5.21 25.49 51.30
N SER A 253 -5.22 25.31 52.63
CA SER A 253 -6.34 25.51 53.57
C SER A 253 -7.48 24.48 53.65
N GLY A 254 -7.96 24.20 54.87
CA GLY A 254 -9.18 23.39 55.14
C GLY A 254 -9.11 22.53 56.40
N MET A 255 -9.65 23.01 57.52
CA MET A 255 -9.76 22.26 58.79
C MET A 255 -10.78 21.11 58.72
N SER A 256 -10.54 20.01 59.44
CA SER A 256 -11.41 19.58 60.57
C SER A 256 -10.88 18.34 61.29
N GLU A 257 -11.28 18.20 62.56
CA GLU A 257 -10.81 17.20 63.51
C GLU A 257 -11.64 15.90 63.48
N SER A 258 -11.02 14.76 63.81
CA SER A 258 -11.74 13.68 64.50
C SER A 258 -10.81 12.83 65.36
N SER A 259 -11.06 12.91 66.66
CA SER A 259 -10.58 12.05 67.75
C SER A 259 -10.49 10.56 67.45
N GLY A 260 -9.42 9.91 67.94
CA GLY A 260 -9.25 8.44 67.95
C GLY A 260 -8.11 8.01 68.87
N SER A 261 -8.42 7.71 70.14
CA SER A 261 -7.44 7.37 71.19
C SER A 261 -6.92 5.93 71.08
N GLY A 262 -5.60 5.71 71.21
CA GLY A 262 -5.01 4.37 71.28
C GLY A 262 -3.60 4.34 71.85
N MET A 263 -3.45 3.99 73.13
CA MET A 263 -2.14 3.81 73.78
C MET A 263 -1.64 2.37 73.66
N SER A 264 -0.35 2.15 73.37
CA SER A 264 0.54 1.29 74.18
C SER A 264 2.00 1.26 73.72
N SER A 265 2.86 1.79 74.59
CA SER A 265 4.12 1.19 75.07
C SER A 265 4.90 0.20 74.18
N GLY A 266 6.12 0.59 73.79
CA GLY A 266 7.14 -0.30 73.21
C GLY A 266 8.56 0.25 73.41
N SER A 267 9.18 -0.03 74.55
CA SER A 267 10.54 0.43 74.89
C SER A 267 11.63 -0.45 74.25
N GLY A 268 12.63 0.15 73.60
CA GLY A 268 13.79 -0.56 73.07
C GLY A 268 14.94 0.37 72.66
N MET A 269 15.92 0.57 73.53
CA MET A 269 17.20 1.22 73.20
C MET A 269 18.14 0.24 72.49
N SER A 270 18.83 0.70 71.45
CA SER A 270 20.14 0.15 71.03
C SER A 270 20.88 1.22 70.22
N GLU A 271 21.99 1.71 70.74
CA GLU A 271 22.92 2.56 69.97
C GLU A 271 23.84 1.67 69.13
N SER A 272 24.16 2.11 67.91
CA SER A 272 25.28 1.57 67.12
C SER A 272 25.83 2.66 66.21
N SER A 273 26.87 3.34 66.68
CA SER A 273 27.60 4.36 65.94
C SER A 273 28.49 3.71 64.89
N GLY A 274 28.29 4.08 63.62
CA GLY A 274 29.07 3.61 62.48
C GLY A 274 29.44 4.76 61.54
N SER A 275 30.61 5.36 61.76
CA SER A 275 31.15 6.44 60.93
C SER A 275 31.72 5.89 59.62
N GLY A 276 31.32 6.44 58.47
CA GLY A 276 31.81 6.01 57.16
C GLY A 276 31.68 7.07 56.08
N MET A 277 32.61 8.03 56.06
CA MET A 277 32.79 8.94 54.93
C MET A 277 33.65 8.26 53.84
N SER A 278 33.26 8.39 52.58
CA SER A 278 34.18 8.21 51.44
C SER A 278 33.73 9.06 50.26
N SER A 279 34.34 10.23 50.13
CA SER A 279 34.39 11.02 48.91
C SER A 279 35.40 10.39 47.95
N GLY A 280 35.01 10.17 46.70
CA GLY A 280 35.87 9.65 45.64
C GLY A 280 35.57 10.34 44.31
N SER A 281 36.19 11.48 44.09
CA SER A 281 36.18 12.21 42.82
C SER A 281 37.60 12.22 42.28
N ASP A 282 37.84 11.59 41.13
CA ASP A 282 39.04 11.82 40.34
C ASP A 282 38.68 11.77 38.84
N MET A 283 39.16 12.80 38.12
CA MET A 283 39.14 12.89 36.67
C MET A 283 40.55 12.56 36.17
N SER A 284 40.67 11.89 35.02
CA SER A 284 41.94 11.82 34.30
C SER A 284 41.77 12.42 32.91
N GLU A 285 42.32 13.63 32.75
CA GLU A 285 42.71 14.18 31.46
C GLU A 285 43.99 13.46 30.97
N ASP A 286 44.09 13.17 29.68
CA ASP A 286 45.39 13.19 28.99
C ASP A 286 45.21 13.66 27.54
N SER A 287 46.27 14.25 27.00
CA SER A 287 46.30 15.11 25.84
C SER A 287 47.13 14.52 24.71
N GLY A 288 46.76 14.80 23.45
CA GLY A 288 47.43 14.19 22.30
C GLY A 288 47.11 14.83 20.95
N MET A 289 47.47 16.11 20.77
CA MET A 289 47.54 16.72 19.45
C MET A 289 48.92 16.51 18.82
N SER A 290 48.97 16.19 17.52
CA SER A 290 50.14 16.46 16.69
C SER A 290 49.70 16.83 15.26
N GLU A 291 50.09 18.01 14.81
CA GLU A 291 49.86 18.53 13.48
C GLU A 291 50.80 17.90 12.44
N SER A 292 50.43 17.95 11.17
CA SER A 292 51.37 17.95 10.04
C SER A 292 50.80 18.77 8.89
N SER A 293 51.63 19.61 8.26
CA SER A 293 51.20 20.67 7.33
C SER A 293 52.20 20.87 6.18
N GLY A 294 51.69 21.21 4.98
CA GLY A 294 52.46 21.46 3.74
C GLY A 294 53.04 20.18 3.08
N SER A 295 53.33 20.09 1.78
CA SER A 295 53.24 20.97 0.59
C SER A 295 53.44 20.08 -0.67
N ASP A 296 53.34 20.48 -1.95
CA ASP A 296 53.16 21.79 -2.61
C ASP A 296 52.49 21.60 -4.01
N MET A 297 52.39 22.66 -4.83
CA MET A 297 51.81 22.68 -6.19
C MET A 297 52.74 22.12 -7.30
N SER A 298 52.15 21.71 -8.43
CA SER A 298 52.79 21.87 -9.75
C SER A 298 51.75 21.90 -10.88
N GLU A 299 51.87 22.90 -11.75
CA GLU A 299 51.19 23.02 -13.04
C GLU A 299 52.04 22.32 -14.11
N ASP A 300 51.42 21.72 -15.15
CA ASP A 300 51.93 21.91 -16.52
C ASP A 300 50.83 21.75 -17.60
N SER A 301 51.11 22.46 -18.68
CA SER A 301 50.42 22.75 -19.91
C SER A 301 50.11 21.54 -20.81
N GLY A 302 49.08 21.67 -21.65
CA GLY A 302 48.80 20.68 -22.70
C GLY A 302 47.70 21.07 -23.69
N MET A 303 47.91 22.12 -24.49
CA MET A 303 47.00 22.43 -25.62
C MET A 303 47.14 21.38 -26.75
N GLY A 304 46.01 21.01 -27.36
CA GLY A 304 45.98 20.12 -28.53
C GLY A 304 44.75 20.38 -29.40
N MET A 305 44.83 21.39 -30.27
CA MET A 305 43.87 21.58 -31.36
C MET A 305 44.04 20.48 -32.40
N ASN A 306 42.96 20.08 -33.08
CA ASN A 306 43.09 19.50 -34.41
C ASN A 306 41.91 19.92 -35.31
N ASP A 307 42.17 20.89 -36.19
CA ASP A 307 41.32 21.16 -37.35
C ASP A 307 41.44 20.01 -38.37
N GLY A 308 40.36 19.72 -39.08
CA GLY A 308 40.28 18.58 -39.99
C GLY A 308 39.22 18.72 -41.07
N SER A 309 39.19 19.87 -41.76
CA SER A 309 38.33 20.06 -42.93
C SER A 309 38.78 19.22 -44.12
N GLY A 310 37.83 18.52 -44.75
CA GLY A 310 38.08 17.70 -45.95
C GLY A 310 36.86 17.68 -46.87
N MET A 311 36.91 18.46 -47.95
CA MET A 311 35.93 18.43 -49.05
C MET A 311 36.29 17.34 -50.07
N SER A 312 35.29 16.66 -50.62
CA SER A 312 35.31 16.24 -52.03
C SER A 312 33.90 15.97 -52.54
N GLU A 313 33.42 16.82 -53.45
CA GLU A 313 32.42 16.45 -54.45
C GLU A 313 33.11 15.55 -55.50
N ASP A 314 32.39 14.61 -56.14
CA ASP A 314 32.17 14.59 -57.60
C ASP A 314 31.24 13.43 -58.04
N THR A 315 30.60 13.59 -59.21
CA THR A 315 29.90 12.61 -60.09
C THR A 315 29.34 11.28 -59.51
N GLY A 316 28.10 10.84 -59.79
CA GLY A 316 27.22 11.16 -60.92
C GLY A 316 27.19 10.03 -61.96
N MET A 317 26.24 9.11 -61.87
CA MET A 317 25.81 8.31 -63.03
C MET A 317 24.34 7.87 -62.96
N GLN A 318 23.71 7.79 -64.12
CA GLN A 318 22.28 7.54 -64.30
C GLN A 318 21.97 6.03 -64.35
N GLY A 319 20.81 5.63 -63.86
CA GLY A 319 20.31 4.25 -63.92
C GLY A 319 18.80 4.19 -63.85
N ALA A 320 18.12 4.55 -64.93
CA ALA A 320 16.67 4.50 -65.00
C ALA A 320 16.16 3.06 -65.05
N TYR A 321 15.32 2.66 -64.11
CA TYR A 321 14.42 1.51 -64.26
C TYR A 321 13.00 1.87 -63.87
N GLN A 322 12.05 1.38 -64.67
CA GLN A 322 10.66 1.82 -64.66
C GLN A 322 9.85 1.11 -63.58
N ASN A 323 8.83 1.82 -63.10
CA ASN A 323 7.73 1.27 -62.31
C ASN A 323 7.05 0.11 -63.09
N PRO A 324 6.49 -0.88 -62.39
CA PRO A 324 5.04 -0.81 -62.27
C PRO A 324 4.50 -1.17 -60.88
N THR A 325 3.50 -0.40 -60.44
CA THR A 325 2.52 -0.84 -59.44
C THR A 325 1.72 -2.04 -59.96
N PRO A 326 1.23 -2.90 -59.06
CA PRO A 326 -0.20 -2.78 -58.78
C PRO A 326 -0.55 -2.71 -57.29
N SER A 327 -1.79 -2.33 -57.04
CA SER A 327 -2.41 -2.09 -55.75
C SER A 327 -2.62 -3.33 -54.88
N SER A 328 -2.36 -3.21 -53.57
CA SER A 328 -3.27 -3.71 -52.54
C SER A 328 -3.06 -2.94 -51.24
N SER A 329 -4.08 -2.21 -50.79
CA SER A 329 -4.08 -1.47 -49.53
C SER A 329 -4.22 -2.42 -48.34
N ALA A 330 -3.09 -2.79 -47.73
CA ALA A 330 -3.06 -3.27 -46.35
C ALA A 330 -2.76 -2.06 -45.45
N GLY A 331 -3.68 -1.74 -44.53
CA GLY A 331 -3.47 -0.67 -43.57
C GLY A 331 -2.44 -1.07 -42.53
N GLY A 332 -1.17 -0.73 -42.77
CA GLY A 332 -0.17 -0.73 -41.72
C GLY A 332 -0.50 0.38 -40.74
N ILE A 333 -0.90 0.03 -39.52
CA ILE A 333 -0.98 0.99 -38.42
C ILE A 333 0.45 1.41 -38.12
N ASP A 334 0.71 2.71 -38.20
CA ASP A 334 1.96 3.33 -37.78
C ASP A 334 2.30 2.87 -36.35
N PRO A 335 3.50 2.32 -36.07
CA PRO A 335 3.88 1.87 -34.73
C PRO A 335 3.68 2.94 -33.65
N GLU A 336 3.85 4.23 -34.00
CA GLU A 336 3.60 5.34 -33.07
C GLU A 336 2.09 5.51 -32.81
N GLN A 337 1.24 5.42 -33.85
CA GLN A 337 -0.22 5.42 -33.67
C GLN A 337 -0.73 4.18 -32.94
N PHE A 338 -0.14 3.01 -33.17
CA PHE A 338 -0.47 1.78 -32.45
C PHE A 338 -0.13 1.93 -30.96
N CYS A 339 1.06 2.48 -30.65
CA CYS A 339 1.46 2.81 -29.28
C CYS A 339 0.51 3.84 -28.64
N GLN A 340 0.19 4.93 -29.33
CA GLN A 340 -0.78 5.93 -28.86
C GLN A 340 -2.20 5.37 -28.69
N GLN A 341 -2.61 4.39 -29.51
CA GLN A 341 -3.93 3.76 -29.45
C GLN A 341 -4.01 2.71 -28.32
N LEU A 342 -2.92 1.99 -28.04
CA LEU A 342 -2.77 1.16 -26.84
C LEU A 342 -2.72 2.03 -25.57
N CYS A 343 -1.95 3.12 -25.55
CA CYS A 343 -1.96 4.10 -24.46
C CYS A 343 -3.39 4.63 -24.22
N LYS A 344 -4.14 5.01 -25.26
CA LYS A 344 -5.55 5.41 -25.11
C LYS A 344 -6.43 4.29 -24.56
N SER A 345 -6.24 3.04 -24.97
CA SER A 345 -7.01 1.89 -24.45
C SER A 345 -6.72 1.59 -22.98
N LEU A 346 -5.45 1.67 -22.56
CA LEU A 346 -5.02 1.44 -21.17
C LEU A 346 -5.41 2.59 -20.25
N VAL A 347 -5.23 3.82 -20.73
CA VAL A 347 -5.80 5.02 -20.11
C VAL A 347 -7.32 4.88 -19.98
N THR A 348 -8.02 4.24 -20.93
CA THR A 348 -9.47 3.97 -20.80
C THR A 348 -9.81 2.89 -19.77
N SER A 349 -8.92 1.95 -19.44
CA SER A 349 -9.18 0.98 -18.36
C SER A 349 -9.10 1.62 -16.97
N PHE A 350 -8.14 2.53 -16.75
CA PHE A 350 -8.02 3.27 -15.48
C PHE A 350 -8.88 4.55 -15.41
N MET A 351 -8.96 5.37 -16.46
CA MET A 351 -9.93 6.48 -16.57
C MET A 351 -11.38 6.00 -16.77
N GLY A 352 -11.60 4.72 -17.05
CA GLY A 352 -12.94 4.12 -17.07
C GLY A 352 -13.68 4.29 -15.74
N MET A 353 -12.94 4.33 -14.62
CA MET A 353 -13.46 4.70 -13.30
C MET A 353 -14.00 6.14 -13.27
N GLN A 354 -13.41 7.09 -13.99
CA GLN A 354 -13.83 8.50 -13.96
C GLN A 354 -14.99 8.83 -14.92
N ASN A 355 -15.18 8.05 -16.00
CA ASN A 355 -16.21 8.32 -17.02
C ASN A 355 -17.52 7.52 -16.85
N SER A 356 -17.56 6.56 -15.91
CA SER A 356 -18.73 5.70 -15.65
C SER A 356 -19.73 6.33 -14.66
N ASN A 357 -20.25 7.50 -15.02
CA ASN A 357 -21.33 8.15 -14.26
C ASN A 357 -22.61 7.29 -14.26
N CYS A 358 -23.08 6.84 -13.09
CA CYS A 358 -24.39 6.15 -12.98
C CYS A 358 -25.61 7.07 -13.16
N ASN A 359 -25.41 8.37 -13.38
CA ASN A 359 -26.46 9.38 -13.51
C ASN A 359 -26.94 9.63 -14.96
N THR A 360 -26.63 8.73 -15.90
CA THR A 360 -27.09 8.84 -17.30
C THR A 360 -28.00 7.68 -17.70
N ASP A 361 -29.26 7.76 -17.26
CA ASP A 361 -30.46 7.28 -17.98
C ASP A 361 -31.65 8.20 -17.65
#